data_AF-A0A212LXW1-F1
#
_entry.id   AF-A0A212LXW1-F1
#
_cell.length_a   1.000
_cell.length_b   1.000
_cell.length_c   1.000
_cell.angle_alpha   90.00
_cell.angle_beta   90.00
_cell.angle_gamma   90.00
#
_symmetry.space_group_name_H-M   'P 1'
#
loop_
_entity.id
_entity.type
_entity.pdbx_description
1 polymer ?
#
loop_
_entity_poly.entity_id
_entity_poly.type
_entity_poly.pdbx_seq_one_letter_code
_entity_poly.pdbx_strand_id
1 'polypeptide(L)'
;MKDSKNNNYKRNTEGFVAFKQAEKLKNIEKIEKAILKLKKWVQSGKIQKVTVAGVAREAKVAPATIYNNPGLVEKIKQASTLRLVCSKEDKPRVEAKEEYLGERIRKLTNEIQELKRRNELLLGNLERKTTEVIELKARLALFDGSGVLQIGSGKEIT
;
A
#
# COMPACT_ATOMS: atom_id res chain seq x y z
N MET A 1 51.91 46.91 42.31
CA MET A 1 50.61 47.00 41.60
C MET A 1 50.73 46.33 40.23
N LYS A 2 50.61 45.00 40.12
CA LYS A 2 50.73 44.29 38.82
C LYS A 2 49.73 43.13 38.66
N ASP A 3 48.61 43.11 39.37
CA ASP A 3 47.74 41.91 39.41
C ASP A 3 46.38 42.07 38.71
N SER A 4 46.06 43.26 38.19
CA SER A 4 44.71 43.54 37.63
C SER A 4 44.52 43.09 36.17
N LYS A 5 45.59 42.88 35.39
CA LYS A 5 45.46 42.54 33.94
C LYS A 5 45.19 41.06 33.66
N ASN A 6 45.44 40.15 34.61
CA ASN A 6 45.36 38.71 34.37
C ASN A 6 43.96 38.10 34.59
N ASN A 7 43.06 38.83 35.27
CA ASN A 7 41.74 38.32 35.65
C ASN A 7 40.69 38.47 34.53
N ASN A 8 40.86 39.45 33.63
CA ASN A 8 39.92 39.68 32.52
C ASN A 8 40.09 38.66 31.38
N TYR A 9 41.30 38.16 31.12
CA TYR A 9 41.54 37.14 30.11
C TYR A 9 40.91 35.79 30.48
N LYS A 10 40.97 35.39 31.75
CA LYS A 10 40.33 34.14 32.24
C LYS A 10 38.81 34.17 32.09
N ARG A 11 38.15 35.27 32.46
CA ARG A 11 36.70 35.43 32.30
C ARG A 11 36.24 35.36 30.84
N ASN A 12 37.02 35.93 29.91
CA ASN A 12 36.70 35.87 28.48
C ASN A 12 36.89 34.46 27.89
N THR A 13 37.91 33.72 28.34
CA THR A 13 38.10 32.32 27.94
C THR A 13 37.04 31.39 28.55
N GLU A 14 36.63 31.62 29.80
CA GLU A 14 35.58 30.84 30.47
C GLU A 14 34.21 31.03 29.79
N GLY A 15 33.85 32.27 29.43
CA GLY A 15 32.62 32.55 28.70
C GLY A 15 32.57 31.91 27.31
N PHE A 16 33.69 31.91 26.58
CA PHE A 16 33.79 31.24 25.28
C PHE A 16 33.71 29.71 25.38
N VAL A 17 34.37 29.12 26.38
CA VAL A 17 34.29 27.67 26.66
C VAL A 17 32.87 27.26 27.01
N ALA A 18 32.19 28.02 27.88
CA ALA A 18 30.80 27.77 28.26
C ALA A 18 29.85 27.88 27.05
N PHE A 19 30.02 28.89 26.20
CA PHE A 19 29.23 29.05 24.98
C PHE A 19 29.44 27.87 24.01
N LYS A 20 30.70 27.45 23.79
CA LYS A 20 31.02 26.31 22.93
C LYS A 20 30.52 24.98 23.50
N GLN A 21 30.53 24.80 24.81
CA GLN A 21 29.92 23.64 25.46
C GLN A 21 28.39 23.63 25.30
N ALA A 22 27.72 24.76 25.50
CA ALA A 22 26.28 24.88 25.28
C ALA A 22 25.89 24.61 23.81
N GLU A 23 26.67 25.11 22.86
CA GLU A 23 26.48 24.86 21.42
C GLU A 23 26.68 23.37 21.07
N LYS A 24 27.70 22.73 21.64
CA LYS A 24 27.92 21.28 21.51
C LYS A 24 26.74 20.47 22.04
N LEU A 25 26.24 20.80 23.23
CA LEU A 25 25.08 20.11 23.83
C LEU A 25 23.83 20.25 22.98
N LYS A 26 23.54 21.46 22.47
CA LYS A 26 22.42 21.70 21.55
C LYS A 26 22.53 20.88 20.27
N ASN A 27 23.74 20.74 19.71
CA ASN A 27 23.96 19.96 18.51
C ASN A 27 23.81 18.45 18.77
N ILE A 28 24.30 17.96 19.92
CA ILE A 28 24.11 16.57 20.35
C ILE A 28 22.61 16.24 20.45
N GLU A 29 21.82 17.11 21.11
CA GLU A 29 20.38 16.89 21.27
C GLU A 29 19.63 16.82 19.93
N LYS A 30 19.98 17.69 18.97
CA LYS A 30 19.43 17.64 17.60
C LYS A 30 19.77 16.34 16.90
N ILE A 31 21.01 15.88 17.03
CA ILE A 31 21.48 14.62 16.43
C ILE A 31 20.72 13.44 17.03
N GLU A 32 20.54 13.40 18.35
CA GLU A 32 19.79 12.33 19.02
C GLU A 32 18.32 12.29 18.61
N LYS A 33 17.67 13.44 18.51
CA LYS A 33 16.30 13.55 17.96
C LYS A 33 16.21 13.04 16.52
N ALA A 34 17.19 13.36 15.67
CA ALA A 34 17.27 12.86 14.31
C ALA A 34 17.48 11.35 14.24
N ILE A 35 18.36 10.79 15.08
CA ILE A 35 18.57 9.34 15.19
C ILE A 35 17.26 8.63 15.56
N LEU A 36 16.53 9.16 16.56
CA LEU A 36 15.25 8.58 16.98
C LEU A 36 14.20 8.63 15.86
N LYS A 37 14.11 9.74 15.14
CA LYS A 37 13.18 9.89 14.01
C LYS A 37 13.51 8.91 12.88
N LEU A 38 14.78 8.82 12.49
CA LEU A 38 15.21 7.89 11.44
C LEU A 38 15.06 6.42 11.88
N LYS A 39 15.26 6.10 13.16
CA LYS A 39 14.97 4.77 13.71
C LYS A 39 13.50 4.39 13.53
N LYS A 40 12.55 5.31 13.82
CA LYS A 40 11.12 5.09 13.56
C LYS A 40 10.81 4.89 12.07
N TRP A 41 11.52 5.59 11.18
CA TRP A 41 11.37 5.43 9.73
C TRP A 41 11.91 4.09 9.22
N VAL A 42 13.00 3.57 9.80
CA VAL A 42 13.48 2.21 9.51
C VAL A 42 12.45 1.17 9.95
N GLN A 43 11.88 1.32 11.15
CA GLN A 43 10.85 0.40 11.68
C GLN A 43 9.58 0.39 10.84
N SER A 44 9.18 1.53 10.30
CA SER A 44 8.01 1.65 9.40
C SER A 44 8.30 1.33 7.93
N GLY A 45 9.52 0.94 7.59
CA GLY A 45 9.91 0.57 6.22
C GLY A 45 10.11 1.75 5.25
N LYS A 46 10.04 3.00 5.71
CA LYS A 46 10.24 4.19 4.86
C LYS A 46 11.68 4.36 4.38
N ILE A 47 12.65 3.88 5.15
CA ILE A 47 14.08 3.92 4.80
C ILE A 47 14.75 2.58 5.15
N GLN A 48 15.76 2.21 4.36
CA GLN A 48 16.44 0.91 4.52
C GLN A 48 17.45 0.87 5.67
N LYS A 49 18.13 1.98 5.97
CA LYS A 49 19.11 2.04 7.07
C LYS A 49 19.31 3.48 7.53
N VAL A 50 19.63 3.64 8.82
CA VAL A 50 20.13 4.90 9.36
C VAL A 50 21.59 5.06 8.94
N THR A 51 21.93 6.20 8.31
CA THR A 51 23.32 6.53 7.93
C THR A 51 23.73 7.85 8.55
N VAL A 52 25.04 8.05 8.74
CA VAL A 52 25.59 9.32 9.26
C VAL A 52 25.18 10.50 8.39
N ALA A 53 25.23 10.35 7.06
CA ALA A 53 24.79 11.38 6.11
C ALA A 53 23.29 11.71 6.26
N GLY A 54 22.45 10.70 6.46
CA GLY A 54 21.01 10.89 6.70
C GLY A 54 20.73 11.63 8.01
N VAL A 55 21.43 11.25 9.08
CA VAL A 55 21.32 11.90 10.41
C VAL A 55 21.80 13.35 10.35
N ALA A 56 22.93 13.61 9.68
CA ALA A 56 23.49 14.96 9.52
C ALA A 56 22.51 15.89 8.77
N ARG A 57 21.90 15.38 7.69
CA ARG A 57 20.89 16.12 6.92
C ARG A 57 19.66 16.44 7.77
N GLU A 58 19.14 15.47 8.49
CA GLU A 58 17.95 15.63 9.32
C GLU A 58 18.17 16.57 10.51
N ALA A 59 19.33 16.47 11.16
CA ALA A 59 19.71 17.35 12.27
C ALA A 59 20.23 18.73 11.83
N LYS A 60 20.41 18.95 10.52
CA LYS A 60 21.03 20.16 9.92
C LYS A 60 22.40 20.48 10.54
N VAL A 61 23.24 19.45 10.69
CA VAL A 61 24.62 19.56 11.18
C VAL A 61 25.59 19.01 10.15
N ALA A 62 26.85 19.46 10.21
CA ALA A 62 27.89 18.88 9.38
C ALA A 62 28.14 17.40 9.77
N PRO A 63 28.39 16.48 8.83
CA PRO A 63 28.77 15.11 9.13
C PRO A 63 30.00 15.02 10.04
N ALA A 64 30.95 15.94 9.89
CA ALA A 64 32.14 16.04 10.73
C ALA A 64 31.79 16.18 12.22
N THR A 65 30.73 16.91 12.56
CA THR A 65 30.26 17.07 13.94
C THR A 65 29.84 15.74 14.57
N ILE A 66 29.35 14.81 13.75
CA ILE A 66 28.98 13.46 14.19
C ILE A 66 30.24 12.60 14.34
N TYR A 67 31.13 12.60 13.34
CA TYR A 67 32.37 11.81 13.39
C TYR A 67 33.32 12.22 14.52
N ASN A 68 33.32 13.50 14.89
CA ASN A 68 34.08 14.03 16.02
C ASN A 68 33.55 13.55 17.39
N ASN A 69 32.41 12.86 17.43
CA ASN A 69 31.84 12.31 18.65
C ASN A 69 31.62 10.79 18.48
N PRO A 70 32.54 9.94 18.94
CA PRO A 70 32.46 8.49 18.74
C PRO A 70 31.19 7.87 19.34
N GLY A 71 30.69 8.41 20.45
CA GLY A 71 29.43 7.95 21.05
C GLY A 71 28.21 8.15 20.15
N LEU A 72 28.18 9.23 19.35
CA LEU A 72 27.11 9.44 18.36
C LEU A 72 27.25 8.48 17.18
N VAL A 73 28.48 8.20 16.73
CA VAL A 73 28.74 7.21 15.68
C VAL A 73 28.27 5.82 16.11
N GLU A 74 28.54 5.42 17.35
CA GLU A 74 28.06 4.16 17.92
C GLU A 74 26.53 4.11 17.99
N LYS A 75 25.88 5.17 18.47
CA LYS A 75 24.41 5.24 18.50
C LYS A 75 23.80 5.09 17.10
N ILE A 76 24.42 5.67 16.07
CA ILE A 76 23.98 5.52 14.68
C ILE A 76 24.20 4.08 14.19
N LYS A 77 25.34 3.47 14.50
CA LYS A 77 25.61 2.06 14.17
C LYS A 77 24.58 1.13 14.82
N GLN A 78 24.31 1.31 16.11
CA GLN A 78 23.27 0.57 16.84
C GLN A 78 21.88 0.76 16.23
N ALA A 79 21.53 1.98 15.81
CA ALA A 79 20.27 2.24 15.13
C ALA A 79 20.20 1.59 13.73
N SER A 80 21.33 1.39 13.07
CA SER A 80 21.42 0.74 11.76
C SER A 80 21.36 -0.78 11.82
N THR A 81 21.84 -1.42 12.91
CA THR A 81 21.81 -2.88 13.09
C THR A 81 20.42 -3.43 13.44
N LEU A 82 19.47 -2.60 13.83
CA LEU A 82 18.11 -3.04 14.16
C LEU A 82 17.37 -3.73 13.00
N ARG A 83 17.77 -3.51 11.74
CA ARG A 83 17.18 -4.22 10.60
C ARG A 83 17.71 -5.65 10.41
N LEU A 84 18.86 -6.00 11.00
CA LEU A 84 19.39 -7.36 10.94
C LEU A 84 18.69 -8.31 11.91
N VAL A 85 18.07 -7.80 12.98
CA VAL A 85 17.37 -8.61 13.99
C VAL A 85 15.86 -8.73 13.71
N CYS A 86 15.23 -7.73 13.09
CA CYS A 86 13.81 -7.81 12.71
C CYS A 86 13.52 -8.60 11.42
N SER A 87 14.52 -9.27 10.82
CA SER A 87 14.34 -9.96 9.54
C SER A 87 14.22 -11.48 9.62
N LYS A 88 14.18 -12.08 10.83
CA LYS A 88 14.09 -13.54 10.97
C LYS A 88 13.01 -14.09 11.90
N GLU A 89 12.37 -13.29 12.77
CA GLU A 89 11.46 -13.88 13.79
C GLU A 89 10.01 -13.36 13.82
N ASP A 90 9.60 -12.43 12.95
CA ASP A 90 8.21 -11.94 12.88
C ASP A 90 7.51 -12.22 11.54
N LYS A 91 7.48 -13.49 11.13
CA LYS A 91 6.47 -13.95 10.16
C LYS A 91 5.65 -15.13 10.72
N PRO A 92 4.62 -14.86 11.56
CA PRO A 92 3.53 -15.83 11.73
C PRO A 92 2.18 -15.31 11.21
N ARG A 93 2.15 -14.30 10.31
CA ARG A 93 0.85 -13.71 9.86
C ARG A 93 0.68 -13.44 8.36
N VAL A 94 1.73 -13.55 7.56
CA VAL A 94 1.65 -13.28 6.11
C VAL A 94 1.24 -14.55 5.37
N GLU A 95 1.78 -15.72 5.73
CA GLU A 95 1.47 -17.00 5.09
C GLU A 95 0.00 -17.38 5.23
N ALA A 96 -0.58 -17.29 6.43
CA ALA A 96 -2.00 -17.57 6.65
C ALA A 96 -2.92 -16.60 5.89
N LYS A 97 -2.49 -15.35 5.67
CA LYS A 97 -3.27 -14.37 4.91
C LYS A 97 -3.14 -14.60 3.40
N GLU A 98 -1.95 -14.95 2.93
CA GLU A 98 -1.69 -15.32 1.53
C GLU A 98 -2.43 -16.61 1.16
N GLU A 99 -2.45 -17.61 2.05
CA GLU A 99 -3.20 -18.84 1.89
C GLU A 99 -4.71 -18.58 1.86
N TYR A 100 -5.24 -17.80 2.81
CA TYR A 100 -6.65 -17.39 2.81
C TYR A 100 -7.05 -16.63 1.55
N LEU A 101 -6.22 -15.69 1.11
CA LEU A 101 -6.47 -14.94 -0.12
C LEU A 101 -6.38 -15.85 -1.36
N GLY A 102 -5.42 -16.78 -1.38
CA GLY A 102 -5.27 -17.77 -2.46
C GLY A 102 -6.45 -18.73 -2.55
N GLU A 103 -7.00 -19.19 -1.43
CA GLU A 103 -8.24 -19.96 -1.40
C GLU A 103 -9.44 -19.14 -1.89
N ARG A 104 -9.54 -17.89 -1.47
CA ARG A 104 -10.64 -17.01 -1.89
C ARG A 104 -10.59 -16.70 -3.38
N ILE A 105 -9.39 -16.49 -3.94
CA ILE A 105 -9.20 -16.35 -5.39
C ILE A 105 -9.63 -17.63 -6.11
N ARG A 106 -9.26 -18.82 -5.62
CA ARG A 106 -9.69 -20.10 -6.20
C ARG A 106 -11.22 -20.26 -6.19
N LYS A 107 -11.88 -19.97 -5.06
CA LYS A 107 -13.34 -20.03 -4.96
C LYS A 107 -14.02 -19.08 -5.94
N LEU A 108 -13.60 -17.82 -5.98
CA LEU A 108 -14.15 -16.83 -6.92
C LEU A 108 -13.90 -17.21 -8.39
N THR A 109 -12.74 -17.80 -8.69
CA THR A 109 -12.43 -18.28 -10.05
C THR A 109 -13.38 -19.41 -10.47
N ASN A 110 -13.65 -20.36 -9.57
CA ASN A 110 -14.59 -21.45 -9.83
C ASN A 110 -16.02 -20.93 -9.99
N GLU A 111 -16.47 -20.00 -9.13
CA GLU A 111 -17.79 -19.35 -9.26
C GLU A 111 -17.94 -18.64 -10.61
N ILE A 112 -16.90 -17.92 -11.07
CA ILE A 112 -16.91 -17.27 -12.39
C ILE A 112 -17.05 -18.31 -13.51
N GLN A 113 -16.35 -19.44 -13.41
CA GLN A 113 -16.45 -20.51 -14.41
C GLN A 113 -17.84 -21.15 -14.45
N GLU A 114 -18.43 -21.43 -13.28
CA GLU A 114 -19.81 -21.95 -13.20
C GLU A 114 -20.82 -20.95 -13.76
N LEU A 115 -20.70 -19.67 -13.42
CA LEU A 115 -21.56 -18.62 -13.94
C LEU A 115 -21.45 -18.48 -15.45
N LYS A 116 -20.24 -18.58 -16.02
CA LYS A 116 -20.04 -18.57 -17.48
C LYS A 116 -20.74 -19.75 -18.14
N ARG A 117 -20.54 -20.97 -17.64
CA ARG A 117 -21.20 -22.18 -18.16
C ARG A 117 -22.73 -22.07 -18.08
N ARG A 118 -23.24 -21.52 -16.97
CA ARG A 118 -24.69 -21.32 -16.79
C ARG A 118 -25.24 -20.28 -17.78
N ASN A 119 -24.47 -19.22 -18.05
CA ASN A 119 -24.85 -18.21 -19.02
C ASN A 119 -24.88 -18.76 -20.45
N GLU A 120 -23.89 -19.56 -20.83
CA GLU A 120 -23.88 -20.28 -22.13
C GLU A 120 -25.10 -21.18 -22.30
N LEU A 121 -25.47 -21.94 -21.25
CA LEU A 121 -26.68 -22.78 -21.28
C LEU A 121 -27.95 -21.94 -21.45
N LEU A 122 -28.06 -20.81 -20.73
CA LEU A 122 -29.21 -19.91 -20.83
C LEU A 122 -29.30 -19.26 -22.21
N LEU A 123 -28.18 -18.85 -22.80
CA LEU A 123 -28.11 -18.33 -24.16
C LEU A 123 -28.61 -19.38 -25.17
N GLY A 124 -28.12 -20.62 -25.08
CA GLY A 124 -28.59 -21.69 -25.97
C GLY A 124 -30.07 -22.06 -25.78
N ASN A 125 -30.61 -21.93 -24.56
CA ASN A 125 -32.05 -22.07 -24.32
C ASN A 125 -32.85 -20.94 -24.95
N LEU A 126 -32.32 -19.71 -24.86
CA LEU A 126 -32.95 -18.53 -25.42
C LEU A 126 -33.00 -18.64 -26.95
N GLU A 127 -31.88 -19.00 -27.60
CA GLU A 127 -31.83 -19.24 -29.05
C GLU A 127 -32.86 -20.28 -29.50
N ARG A 128 -32.93 -21.43 -28.80
CA ARG A 128 -33.93 -22.46 -29.10
C ARG A 128 -35.36 -21.95 -28.99
N LYS A 129 -35.68 -21.21 -27.92
CA LYS A 129 -37.01 -20.63 -27.72
C LYS A 129 -37.34 -19.56 -28.75
N THR A 130 -36.36 -18.75 -29.15
CA THR A 130 -36.54 -17.76 -30.22
C THR A 130 -36.84 -18.44 -31.54
N THR A 131 -36.13 -19.50 -31.92
CA THR A 131 -36.40 -20.28 -33.14
C THR A 131 -37.81 -20.88 -33.10
N GLU A 132 -38.20 -21.49 -31.98
CA GLU A 132 -39.55 -22.05 -31.79
C GLU A 132 -40.64 -20.97 -31.96
N VAL A 133 -40.43 -19.77 -31.40
CA VAL A 133 -41.35 -18.64 -31.58
C VAL A 133 -41.42 -18.19 -33.05
N ILE A 134 -40.30 -18.15 -33.77
CA ILE A 134 -40.28 -17.81 -35.20
C ILE A 134 -41.08 -18.85 -36.00
N GLU A 135 -40.85 -20.14 -35.75
CA GLU A 135 -41.58 -21.22 -36.42
C GLU A 135 -43.09 -21.16 -36.13
N LEU A 136 -43.48 -20.95 -34.88
CA LEU A 136 -44.89 -20.82 -34.49
C LEU A 136 -45.55 -19.59 -35.15
N LYS A 137 -44.85 -18.46 -35.21
CA LYS A 137 -45.33 -17.26 -35.93
C LYS A 137 -45.49 -17.52 -37.43
N ALA A 138 -44.55 -18.24 -38.05
CA ALA A 138 -44.65 -18.61 -39.46
C ALA A 138 -45.84 -19.54 -39.72
N ARG A 139 -46.08 -20.53 -38.83
CA ARG A 139 -47.25 -21.42 -38.91
C ARG A 139 -48.56 -20.66 -38.72
N LEU A 140 -48.62 -19.71 -37.77
CA LEU A 140 -49.79 -18.88 -37.55
C LEU A 140 -50.09 -18.01 -38.79
N ALA A 141 -49.07 -17.37 -39.36
CA ALA A 141 -49.23 -16.58 -40.59
C ALA A 141 -49.69 -17.43 -41.79
N LEU A 142 -49.25 -18.68 -41.88
CA LEU A 142 -49.77 -19.62 -42.88
C LEU A 142 -51.23 -19.99 -42.62
N PHE A 143 -51.65 -20.13 -41.37
CA PHE A 143 -53.04 -20.42 -40.99
C PHE A 143 -53.98 -19.23 -41.25
N ASP A 144 -53.55 -18.02 -40.90
CA ASP A 144 -54.27 -16.77 -41.16
C ASP A 144 -54.29 -16.42 -42.66
N GLY A 145 -53.23 -16.80 -43.41
CA GLY A 145 -53.15 -16.68 -44.86
C GLY A 145 -53.89 -17.78 -45.62
N SER A 146 -54.07 -18.97 -45.02
CA SER A 146 -54.91 -20.06 -45.52
C SER A 146 -56.35 -19.89 -45.06
N GLY A 147 -56.91 -18.69 -45.26
CA GLY A 147 -58.33 -18.43 -45.10
C GLY A 147 -59.12 -19.51 -45.84
N VAL A 148 -59.70 -20.44 -45.07
CA VAL A 148 -60.77 -21.31 -45.53
C VAL A 148 -61.97 -20.40 -45.77
N LEU A 149 -62.07 -19.93 -47.01
CA LEU A 149 -63.32 -19.53 -47.63
C LEU A 149 -64.26 -20.74 -47.65
N GLN A 150 -65.34 -20.69 -46.86
CA GLN A 150 -66.74 -20.92 -47.30
C GLN A 150 -67.67 -21.11 -46.09
N ILE A 151 -68.27 -20.01 -45.62
CA ILE A 151 -69.62 -20.03 -45.06
C ILE A 151 -70.40 -18.99 -45.87
N GLY A 152 -71.00 -19.41 -46.98
CA GLY A 152 -71.74 -18.45 -47.84
C GLY A 152 -72.14 -18.97 -49.22
N SER A 153 -72.99 -19.99 -49.27
CA SER A 153 -74.04 -20.17 -50.31
C SER A 153 -74.76 -21.49 -50.00
N GLY A 154 -76.07 -21.60 -49.81
CA GLY A 154 -77.19 -20.69 -49.97
C GLY A 154 -78.46 -21.54 -50.02
N LYS A 155 -79.60 -20.93 -49.65
CA LYS A 155 -80.96 -21.11 -50.20
C LYS A 155 -82.01 -20.89 -49.12
N GLU A 156 -82.73 -19.80 -49.30
CA GLU A 156 -84.10 -19.63 -48.86
C GLU A 156 -84.92 -20.87 -49.26
N ILE A 157 -85.71 -21.37 -48.33
CA ILE A 157 -86.84 -22.25 -48.62
C ILE A 157 -88.07 -21.48 -48.16
N THR A 158 -88.92 -21.19 -49.13
CA THR A 158 -90.27 -20.60 -49.09
C THR A 158 -91.10 -20.98 -47.88
#